data_AF-A0A1S1Y2P8-F1
#
_entry.id   AF-A0A1S1Y2P8-F1
#
_cell.length_a   1.000
_cell.length_b   1.000
_cell.length_c   1.000
_cell.angle_alpha   90.00
_cell.angle_beta   90.00
_cell.angle_gamma   90.00
#
_symmetry.space_group_name_H-M   'P 1'
#
loop_
_entity.id
_entity.type
_entity.pdbx_description
1 polymer ?
#
loop_
_entity_poly.entity_id
_entity_poly.type
_entity_poly.pdbx_seq_one_letter_code
_entity_poly.pdbx_strand_id
1 'polypeptide(L)'
;MLKTKLITCCDWRTVESFWNANGTAFFKAPDGAQIKVRYGVSWFGFDRQQQTLNGYDYKKLEVGLGSLGYARMQIKVPRNTDVTYDVYGGGVARPSPEIPF
;
A
#
# COMPACT_ATOMS: atom_id res chain seq x y z
N MET A 1 6.54 -10.43 -2.40
CA MET A 1 7.87 -9.93 -2.81
C MET A 1 8.22 -8.67 -2.04
N LEU A 2 9.34 -8.71 -1.31
CA LEU A 2 9.83 -7.57 -0.55
C LEU A 2 10.33 -6.44 -1.46
N LYS A 3 9.96 -5.20 -1.14
CA LYS A 3 10.45 -3.98 -1.80
C LYS A 3 10.74 -2.91 -0.75
N THR A 4 11.74 -2.08 -1.05
CA THR A 4 12.08 -0.91 -0.23
C THR A 4 12.09 0.33 -1.11
N LYS A 5 11.46 1.42 -0.63
CA LYS A 5 11.41 2.71 -1.32
C LYS A 5 11.63 3.85 -0.36
N LEU A 6 12.44 4.83 -0.76
CA LEU A 6 12.54 6.10 -0.07
C LEU A 6 11.26 6.91 -0.29
N ILE A 7 10.54 7.20 0.78
CA ILE A 7 9.30 7.97 0.75
C ILE A 7 9.55 9.36 1.35
N THR A 8 9.23 10.39 0.58
CA THR A 8 9.23 11.78 1.08
C THR A 8 7.98 12.04 1.92
N CYS A 9 8.16 12.78 3.00
CA CYS A 9 7.15 12.99 4.03
C CYS A 9 6.01 13.91 3.61
N CYS A 10 5.04 13.98 4.52
CA CYS A 10 3.96 14.97 4.58
C CYS A 10 2.87 14.85 3.51
N ASP A 11 3.08 14.09 2.45
CA ASP A 11 2.11 13.85 1.39
C ASP A 11 1.96 12.36 1.04
N TRP A 12 0.86 12.03 0.36
CA TRP A 12 0.59 10.68 -0.13
C TRP A 12 1.50 10.35 -1.32
N ARG A 13 2.29 9.28 -1.18
CA ARG A 13 3.16 8.75 -2.23
C ARG A 13 2.66 7.37 -2.67
N THR A 14 2.67 7.14 -3.97
CA THR A 14 2.29 5.85 -4.54
C THR A 14 3.46 4.86 -4.38
N VAL A 15 3.20 3.74 -3.73
CA VAL A 15 4.17 2.64 -3.62
C VAL A 15 3.95 1.60 -4.71
N GLU A 16 2.70 1.33 -5.09
CA GLU A 16 2.40 0.38 -6.17
C GLU A 16 1.18 0.84 -6.97
N SER A 17 1.19 0.53 -8.26
CA SER A 17 0.12 0.83 -9.20
C SER A 17 -0.38 -0.46 -9.83
N PHE A 18 -1.70 -0.55 -10.01
CA PHE A 18 -2.40 -1.71 -10.53
C PHE A 18 -3.33 -1.27 -11.64
N TRP A 19 -3.22 -1.92 -12.80
CA TRP A 19 -4.11 -1.73 -13.94
C TRP A 19 -4.66 -3.09 -14.35
N ASN A 20 -5.99 -3.25 -14.26
CA ASN A 20 -6.64 -4.54 -14.50
C ASN A 20 -5.98 -5.72 -13.74
N ALA A 21 -5.53 -5.46 -12.50
CA ALA A 21 -4.74 -6.41 -11.72
C ALA A 21 -5.13 -6.37 -10.25
N ASN A 22 -5.18 -7.55 -9.64
CA ASN A 22 -5.34 -7.70 -8.20
C ASN A 22 -3.98 -7.74 -7.52
N GLY A 23 -3.91 -7.26 -6.27
CA GLY A 23 -2.70 -7.35 -5.48
C GLY A 23 -2.94 -7.19 -3.99
N THR A 24 -2.00 -7.72 -3.20
CA THR A 24 -1.99 -7.58 -1.75
C THR A 24 -0.64 -7.03 -1.33
N ALA A 25 -0.61 -6.06 -0.42
CA ALA A 25 0.62 -5.59 0.18
C ALA A 25 0.51 -5.50 1.71
N PHE A 26 1.60 -5.84 2.38
CA PHE A 26 1.74 -5.76 3.82
C PHE A 26 2.72 -4.66 4.19
N PHE A 27 2.37 -3.89 5.22
CA PHE A 27 3.14 -2.78 5.75
C PHE A 27 3.20 -2.89 7.27
N LYS A 28 4.24 -2.37 7.90
CA LYS A 28 4.39 -2.40 9.36
C LYS A 28 4.99 -1.11 9.90
N ALA A 29 6.00 -0.60 9.22
CA ALA A 29 6.77 0.59 9.61
C ALA A 29 6.78 1.64 8.49
N PRO A 30 7.11 2.91 8.80
CA PRO A 30 7.41 3.45 10.14
C PRO A 30 6.14 3.70 10.96
N ASP A 31 6.31 3.80 12.28
CA ASP A 31 5.23 4.22 13.19
C ASP A 31 4.66 5.59 12.79
N GLY A 32 3.33 5.70 12.89
CA GLY A 32 2.57 6.89 12.50
C GLY A 32 2.40 7.08 10.99
N ALA A 33 2.97 6.21 10.14
CA ALA A 33 2.65 6.25 8.71
C ALA A 33 1.20 5.83 8.46
N GLN A 34 0.60 6.39 7.42
CA GLN A 34 -0.75 6.05 6.98
C GLN A 34 -0.68 5.39 5.61
N ILE A 35 -1.45 4.33 5.42
CA ILE A 35 -1.53 3.60 4.16
C ILE A 35 -2.98 3.64 3.66
N LYS A 36 -3.20 3.58 2.33
CA LYS A 36 -4.53 3.46 1.72
C LYS A 36 -4.47 2.90 0.31
N VAL A 37 -5.62 2.50 -0.21
CA VAL A 37 -5.82 2.24 -1.64
C VAL A 37 -6.60 3.40 -2.26
N ARG A 38 -6.07 3.98 -3.34
CA ARG A 38 -6.74 4.98 -4.18
C ARG A 38 -7.20 4.31 -5.47
N TYR A 39 -8.51 4.22 -5.68
CA TYR A 39 -9.09 3.76 -6.95
C TYR A 39 -9.36 4.95 -7.87
N GLY A 40 -9.24 4.75 -9.18
CA GLY A 40 -9.56 5.73 -10.21
C GLY A 40 -8.42 6.70 -10.57
N VAL A 41 -8.69 7.47 -11.63
CA VAL A 41 -7.78 8.46 -12.22
C VAL A 41 -8.33 9.86 -11.92
N SER A 42 -7.46 10.80 -11.54
CA SER A 42 -7.81 12.21 -11.28
C SER A 42 -8.90 12.40 -10.18
N TRP A 43 -9.76 13.41 -10.33
CA TRP A 43 -10.78 13.84 -9.35
C TRP A 43 -11.76 12.72 -9.00
N PHE A 44 -12.18 11.90 -9.96
CA PHE A 44 -13.19 10.84 -9.76
C PHE A 44 -12.71 9.63 -8.95
N GLY A 45 -11.47 9.66 -8.46
CA GLY A 45 -11.00 8.59 -7.59
C GLY A 45 -11.62 8.64 -6.19
N PHE A 46 -11.61 7.50 -5.51
CA PHE A 46 -12.00 7.38 -4.11
C PHE A 46 -10.98 6.56 -3.33
N ASP A 47 -10.92 6.82 -2.01
CA ASP A 47 -9.98 6.18 -1.10
C ASP A 47 -10.66 5.02 -0.36
N ARG A 48 -9.92 3.94 -0.10
CA ARG A 48 -10.36 2.76 0.64
C ARG A 48 -9.25 2.24 1.53
N GLN A 49 -9.63 1.46 2.54
CA GLN A 49 -8.72 0.71 3.42
C GLN A 49 -7.65 1.60 4.08
N GLN A 50 -8.00 2.84 4.40
CA GLN A 50 -7.07 3.74 5.07
C GLN A 50 -6.78 3.24 6.48
N GLN A 51 -5.50 3.04 6.79
CA GLN A 51 -5.02 2.48 8.06
C GLN A 51 -3.77 3.22 8.53
N THR A 52 -3.54 3.24 9.84
CA THR A 52 -2.32 3.77 10.46
C THR A 52 -1.42 2.62 10.89
N LEU A 53 -0.13 2.74 10.59
CA LEU A 53 0.92 1.84 11.02
C LEU A 53 1.36 2.20 12.43
N ASN A 54 1.63 1.19 13.24
CA ASN A 54 2.14 1.36 14.61
C ASN A 54 3.61 0.92 14.77
N GLY A 55 4.29 0.49 13.69
CA GLY A 55 5.66 -0.02 13.73
C GLY A 55 5.79 -1.49 14.19
N TYR A 56 4.72 -2.10 14.70
CA TYR A 56 4.75 -3.44 15.30
C TYR A 56 3.89 -4.45 14.55
N ASP A 57 2.64 -4.11 14.26
CA ASP A 57 1.67 -4.98 13.60
C ASP A 57 1.72 -4.82 12.09
N TYR A 58 1.60 -5.95 11.38
CA TYR A 58 1.35 -5.92 9.95
C TYR A 58 -0.06 -5.39 9.65
N LYS A 59 -0.13 -4.41 8.76
CA LYS A 59 -1.35 -3.89 8.14
C LYS A 59 -1.38 -4.31 6.68
N LYS A 60 -2.54 -4.75 6.21
CA LYS A 60 -2.74 -5.27 4.86
C LYS A 60 -3.53 -4.27 4.01
N LEU A 61 -3.09 -4.03 2.79
CA LEU A 61 -3.89 -3.44 1.72
C LEU A 61 -4.17 -4.48 0.65
N GLU A 62 -5.40 -4.46 0.13
CA GLU A 62 -5.85 -5.37 -0.90
C GLU A 62 -6.52 -4.59 -2.04
N VAL A 63 -6.01 -4.81 -3.25
CA VAL A 63 -6.58 -4.34 -4.50
C VAL A 63 -7.30 -5.53 -5.14
N GLY A 64 -8.62 -5.43 -5.24
CA GLY A 64 -9.48 -6.41 -5.91
C GLY A 64 -10.04 -5.88 -7.24
N LEU A 65 -11.20 -6.42 -7.65
CA LEU A 65 -11.90 -6.15 -8.92
C LEU A 65 -12.15 -4.65 -9.25
N GLY A 66 -12.02 -3.74 -8.27
CA GLY A 66 -12.05 -2.29 -8.51
C GLY A 66 -10.88 -1.76 -9.35
N SER A 67 -9.85 -2.58 -9.63
CA SER A 67 -8.70 -2.22 -10.47
C SER A 67 -8.98 -2.21 -11.97
N LEU A 68 -10.20 -2.50 -12.44
CA LEU A 68 -10.56 -2.54 -13.87
C LEU A 68 -10.20 -1.25 -14.62
N GLY A 69 -10.28 -0.11 -13.93
CA GLY A 69 -9.74 1.16 -14.42
C GLY A 69 -8.29 1.33 -13.99
N TYR A 70 -8.05 1.67 -12.72
CA TYR A 70 -6.72 1.88 -12.16
C TYR A 70 -6.81 1.92 -10.63
N ALA A 71 -5.84 1.34 -9.93
CA ALA A 71 -5.72 1.43 -8.48
C ALA A 71 -4.28 1.69 -8.06
N ARG A 72 -4.09 2.38 -6.94
CA ARG A 72 -2.79 2.71 -6.37
C ARG A 72 -2.78 2.39 -4.88
N MET A 73 -1.77 1.67 -4.43
CA MET A 73 -1.44 1.62 -3.00
C MET A 73 -0.56 2.83 -2.68
N GLN A 74 -0.96 3.57 -1.65
CA GLN A 74 -0.29 4.79 -1.26
C GLN A 74 0.06 4.77 0.22
N ILE A 75 1.14 5.48 0.56
CA ILE A 75 1.60 5.69 1.91
C ILE A 75 1.91 7.17 2.13
N LYS A 76 1.61 7.67 3.32
CA LYS A 76 2.02 8.97 3.83
C LYS A 76 2.85 8.75 5.08
N VAL A 77 4.06 9.28 5.10
CA VAL A 77 5.01 9.12 6.22
C VAL A 77 5.21 10.45 6.95
N PRO A 78 5.42 10.44 8.28
CA PRO A 78 5.63 11.66 9.06
C PRO A 78 7.01 12.30 8.81
N ARG A 79 7.99 11.52 8.36
CA ARG A 79 9.37 11.95 8.07
C ARG A 79 9.94 11.17 6.89
N ASN A 80 10.87 11.77 6.15
CA ASN A 80 11.51 11.09 5.02
C ASN A 80 12.17 9.81 5.52
N THR A 81 11.85 8.68 4.89
CA THR A 81 12.30 7.38 5.38
C THR A 81 12.20 6.33 4.29
N ASP A 82 13.05 5.32 4.39
CA ASP A 82 12.84 4.08 3.67
C ASP A 82 11.64 3.34 4.25
N VAL A 83 10.80 2.85 3.35
CA VAL A 83 9.64 2.02 3.66
C VAL A 83 9.85 0.69 2.98
N THR A 84 9.94 -0.36 3.80
CA THR A 84 9.94 -1.74 3.35
C THR A 84 8.54 -2.32 3.43
N TYR A 85 8.11 -2.99 2.38
CA TYR A 85 6.80 -3.61 2.29
C TYR A 85 6.88 -4.88 1.45
N ASP A 86 5.96 -5.81 1.69
CA ASP A 86 5.88 -7.07 0.95
C ASP A 86 4.63 -7.06 0.07
N VAL A 87 4.82 -7.19 -1.25
CA VAL A 87 3.75 -7.08 -2.24
C VAL A 87 3.63 -8.31 -3.12
N TYR A 88 2.39 -8.70 -3.40
CA TYR A 88 2.00 -9.81 -4.26
C TYR A 88 1.03 -9.30 -5.33
N GLY A 89 1.33 -9.58 -6.59
CA GLY A 89 0.35 -9.47 -7.68
C GLY A 89 -0.25 -10.84 -7.99
N GLY A 90 -1.47 -10.89 -8.53
CA GLY A 90 -1.98 -12.11 -9.17
C GLY A 90 -3.17 -12.82 -8.51
N GLY A 91 -4.16 -12.08 -8.00
CA GLY A 91 -5.51 -12.65 -7.75
C GLY A 91 -5.66 -13.58 -6.55
N VAL A 92 -4.59 -13.84 -5.80
CA VAL A 92 -4.64 -14.54 -4.52
C VAL A 92 -4.48 -13.54 -3.37
N ALA A 93 -5.57 -13.32 -2.64
CA ALA A 93 -5.52 -12.62 -1.37
C ALA A 93 -4.65 -13.41 -0.39
N ARG A 94 -3.61 -12.78 0.16
CA ARG A 94 -2.75 -13.40 1.17
C ARG A 94 -3.20 -12.99 2.58
N PRO A 95 -3.21 -13.90 3.56
CA PRO A 95 -3.56 -13.58 4.94
C PRO A 95 -2.40 -12.92 5.72
N SER A 96 -1.15 -13.22 5.37
CA SER A 96 0.06 -12.74 6.04
C SER A 96 1.20 -12.54 5.03
N PRO A 97 2.23 -11.73 5.36
CA PRO A 97 3.45 -11.68 4.55
C PRO A 97 4.16 -13.04 4.58
N GLU A 98 4.86 -13.43 3.51
CA GLU A 98 5.66 -14.67 3.51
C GLU A 98 7.03 -14.46 4.16
N ILE A 99 7.52 -13.22 4.17
CA ILE A 99 8.81 -12.84 4.74
C ILE A 99 8.58 -11.84 5.86
N PRO A 100 9.08 -12.07 7.09
CA PRO A 100 9.05 -11.07 8.14
C PRO A 100 10.06 -9.95 7.84
N PHE A 101 9.59 -8.71 7.99
CA PHE A 101 10.38 -7.48 7.88
C PHE A 101 9.93 -6.43 8.91
#